data_AF-A0AAF0TIB8-F1
#
_entry.id   AF-A0AAF0TIB8-F1
#
_cell.length_a   1.000
_cell.length_b   1.000
_cell.length_c   1.000
_cell.angle_alpha   90.00
_cell.angle_beta   90.00
_cell.angle_gamma   90.00
#
_symmetry.space_group_name_H-M   'P 1'
#
loop_
_entity.id
_entity.type
_entity.pdbx_description
1 polymer ?
#
loop_
_entity_poly.entity_id
_entity_poly.type
_entity_poly.pdbx_seq_one_letter_code
_entity_poly.pdbx_strand_id
1 'polypeptide(L)'
;MAVLKKKNIKDVHPYCSDYYKHDALANTYAVPMEPMPDKNDWTAPECVLNEVVLPPRYKKMPGRPRKKRKKNPDEKLSTKTNCCGRCGQEGHNIRTCTFFPKNS
;
A
#
# COMPACT_ATOMS: atom_id res chain seq x y z
N MET A 1 32.24 -11.38 10.07
CA MET A 1 32.65 -12.82 10.13
C MET A 1 33.12 -13.41 8.80
N ALA A 2 32.51 -13.09 7.65
CA ALA A 2 32.84 -13.70 6.35
C ALA A 2 34.33 -13.56 5.94
N VAL A 3 34.96 -12.41 6.25
CA VAL A 3 36.39 -12.16 5.98
C VAL A 3 37.30 -13.09 6.79
N LEU A 4 36.96 -13.39 8.05
CA LEU A 4 37.77 -14.24 8.93
C LEU A 4 37.66 -15.71 8.53
N LYS A 5 36.46 -16.15 8.10
CA LYS A 5 36.25 -17.49 7.50
C LYS A 5 37.09 -17.69 6.24
N LYS A 6 37.15 -16.69 5.36
CA LYS A 6 38.00 -16.72 4.15
C LYS A 6 39.49 -16.82 4.47
N LYS A 7 39.93 -16.26 5.60
CA LYS A 7 41.32 -16.34 6.10
C LYS A 7 41.61 -17.59 6.93
N ASN A 8 40.66 -18.53 7.03
CA ASN A 8 40.77 -19.76 7.83
C ASN A 8 41.13 -19.52 9.31
N ILE A 9 40.69 -18.39 9.87
CA ILE A 9 40.88 -18.05 11.28
C ILE A 9 39.82 -18.79 12.09
N LYS A 10 40.26 -19.72 12.95
CA LYS A 10 39.37 -20.56 13.79
C LYS A 10 38.87 -19.83 15.02
N ASP A 11 39.76 -19.10 15.69
CA ASP A 11 39.40 -18.29 16.85
C ASP A 11 39.07 -16.86 16.41
N VAL A 12 37.79 -16.52 16.55
CA VAL A 12 37.26 -15.22 16.13
C VAL A 12 37.14 -14.24 17.29
N HIS A 13 37.23 -14.72 18.54
CA HIS A 13 37.02 -13.90 19.73
C HIS A 13 37.96 -12.67 19.81
N PRO A 14 39.26 -12.75 19.46
CA PRO A 14 40.16 -11.59 19.49
C PRO A 14 39.83 -10.50 18.47
N TYR A 15 39.05 -10.82 17.44
CA TYR A 15 38.68 -9.90 16.36
C TYR A 15 37.27 -9.29 16.57
N CYS A 16 36.56 -9.73 17.60
CA CYS A 16 35.29 -9.14 18.00
C CYS A 16 35.55 -8.02 19.01
N SER A 17 35.01 -6.83 18.73
CA SER A 17 34.97 -5.74 19.71
C SER A 17 34.19 -6.17 20.96
N ASP A 18 34.59 -5.66 22.11
CA ASP A 18 33.96 -5.94 23.40
C ASP A 18 32.45 -5.63 23.40
N TYR A 19 32.03 -4.62 22.62
CA TYR A 19 30.63 -4.25 22.44
C TYR A 19 29.73 -5.39 21.93
N TYR A 20 30.29 -6.36 21.21
CA TYR A 20 29.54 -7.50 20.65
C TYR A 20 29.67 -8.76 21.50
N LYS A 21 30.31 -8.69 22.68
CA LYS A 21 30.38 -9.82 23.60
C LYS A 21 29.06 -9.99 24.35
N HIS A 22 28.79 -11.23 24.75
CA HIS A 22 27.58 -11.57 25.51
C HIS A 22 27.43 -10.72 26.78
N ASP A 23 28.52 -10.48 27.49
CA ASP A 23 28.51 -9.69 28.73
C ASP A 23 28.10 -8.24 28.48
N ALA A 24 28.54 -7.64 27.38
CA ALA A 24 28.13 -6.28 27.00
C ALA A 24 26.63 -6.22 26.69
N LEU A 25 26.09 -7.23 26.00
CA LEU A 25 24.66 -7.35 25.74
C LEU A 25 23.88 -7.50 27.05
N ALA A 26 24.29 -8.44 27.91
CA ALA A 26 23.66 -8.66 29.21
C ALA A 26 23.67 -7.40 30.09
N ASN A 27 24.81 -6.70 30.16
CA ASN A 27 24.95 -5.47 30.93
C ASN A 27 24.08 -4.32 30.38
N THR A 28 23.92 -4.23 29.06
CA THR A 28 23.07 -3.20 28.43
C THR A 28 21.61 -3.36 28.86
N TYR A 29 21.14 -4.60 29.00
CA TYR A 29 19.79 -4.93 29.45
C TYR A 29 19.72 -5.36 30.92
N ALA A 30 20.78 -5.13 31.71
CA ALA A 30 20.80 -5.50 33.12
C ALA A 30 19.93 -4.59 33.99
N VAL A 31 19.63 -3.38 33.51
CA VAL A 31 18.69 -2.49 34.17
C VAL A 31 17.30 -3.14 34.10
N PRO A 32 16.66 -3.40 35.25
CA PRO A 32 15.32 -3.96 35.26
C PRO A 32 14.35 -2.97 34.61
N MET A 33 13.54 -3.46 33.68
CA MET A 33 12.37 -2.71 33.23
C MET A 33 11.29 -2.88 34.29
N GLU A 34 11.02 -1.80 35.02
CA GLU A 34 9.90 -1.78 35.95
C GLU A 34 8.60 -2.03 35.17
N PRO A 35 7.77 -2.99 35.61
CA PRO A 35 6.50 -3.24 34.96
C PRO A 35 5.62 -2.00 35.09
N MET A 36 4.83 -1.72 34.06
CA MET A 36 3.80 -0.69 34.13
C MET A 36 2.83 -1.07 35.27
N PRO A 37 2.53 -0.16 36.22
CA PRO A 37 1.56 -0.42 37.28
C PRO A 37 0.18 -0.73 36.69
N ASP A 38 -0.64 -1.50 37.41
CA ASP A 38 -2.01 -1.77 36.99
C ASP A 38 -2.80 -0.47 36.96
N LYS A 39 -3.83 -0.39 36.11
CA LYS A 39 -4.73 0.75 36.04
C LYS A 39 -5.32 1.11 37.41
N ASN A 40 -5.50 0.11 38.28
CA ASN A 40 -6.00 0.28 39.64
C ASN A 40 -5.01 1.02 40.56
N ASP A 41 -3.72 0.97 40.26
CA ASP A 41 -2.65 1.63 41.03
C ASP A 41 -2.40 3.07 40.58
N TRP A 42 -3.04 3.50 39.49
CA TRP A 42 -2.82 4.84 38.93
C TRP A 42 -3.52 5.89 39.79
N THR A 43 -2.72 6.73 40.46
CA THR A 43 -3.24 7.93 41.12
C THR A 43 -3.29 9.08 40.11
N ALA A 44 -4.49 9.37 39.61
CA ALA A 44 -4.72 10.50 38.71
C ALA A 44 -5.36 11.68 39.47
N PRO A 45 -4.98 12.93 39.19
CA PRO A 45 -5.68 14.11 39.71
C PRO A 45 -7.16 14.12 39.30
N GLU A 46 -8.01 14.71 40.13
CA GLU A 46 -9.46 14.79 39.88
C GLU A 46 -9.80 15.48 38.55
N CYS A 47 -9.00 16.46 38.12
CA CYS A 47 -9.17 17.11 36.82
C CYS A 47 -9.00 16.16 35.62
N VAL A 48 -8.13 15.16 35.73
CA VAL A 48 -7.88 14.15 34.68
C VAL A 48 -8.99 13.10 34.67
N LEU A 49 -9.45 12.69 35.86
CA LEU A 49 -10.56 11.72 35.98
C LEU A 49 -11.89 12.28 35.45
N ASN A 50 -12.10 13.59 35.61
CA ASN A 50 -13.28 14.30 35.13
C ASN A 50 -13.17 14.77 33.66
N GLU A 51 -12.02 14.59 33.02
CA GLU A 51 -11.81 15.01 31.64
C GLU A 51 -12.52 14.07 30.66
N VAL A 52 -13.47 14.61 29.89
CA VAL A 52 -14.13 13.87 28.81
C VAL A 52 -13.29 13.95 27.55
N VAL A 53 -12.51 12.90 27.28
CA VAL A 53 -11.72 12.79 26.05
C VAL A 53 -12.63 12.40 24.88
N LEU A 54 -12.93 13.36 24.00
CA LEU A 54 -13.66 13.10 22.76
C LEU A 54 -12.73 12.51 21.69
N PRO A 55 -13.23 11.60 20.83
CA PRO A 55 -12.45 11.13 19.70
C PRO A 55 -12.07 12.30 18.77
N PRO A 56 -10.93 12.21 18.06
CA PRO A 56 -10.56 13.20 17.06
C PRO A 56 -11.69 13.42 16.07
N ARG A 57 -11.93 14.68 15.69
CA ARG A 57 -12.90 15.01 14.65
C ARG A 57 -12.43 14.42 13.32
N TYR A 58 -13.06 13.34 12.89
CA TYR A 58 -12.77 12.73 11.60
C TYR A 58 -13.50 13.45 10.47
N LYS A 59 -12.76 13.93 9.47
CA LYS A 59 -13.32 14.42 8.20
C LYS A 59 -12.90 13.48 7.07
N LYS A 60 -13.87 12.78 6.47
CA LYS A 60 -13.61 11.97 5.28
C LYS A 60 -13.18 12.88 4.14
N MET A 61 -11.95 12.72 3.67
CA MET A 61 -11.48 13.43 2.48
C MET A 61 -12.29 12.99 1.25
N PRO A 62 -12.54 13.90 0.28
CA PRO A 62 -13.07 13.49 -1.01
C PRO A 62 -12.13 12.45 -1.61
N GLY A 63 -12.69 11.29 -1.96
CA GLY A 63 -11.94 10.24 -2.63
C GLY A 63 -11.53 10.65 -4.04
N ARG A 64 -10.78 9.76 -4.71
CA ARG A 64 -10.39 9.98 -6.11
C ARG A 64 -11.62 10.22 -6.99
N PRO A 65 -11.59 11.24 -7.88
CA PRO A 65 -12.62 11.41 -8.90
C PRO A 65 -12.81 10.14 -9.73
N ARG A 66 -14.06 9.86 -10.12
CA ARG A 66 -14.37 8.71 -10.98
C ARG A 66 -13.69 8.85 -12.34
N LYS A 67 -13.09 7.76 -12.85
CA LYS A 67 -12.48 7.75 -14.20
C LYS A 67 -13.50 7.95 -15.33
N LYS A 68 -14.73 7.45 -15.15
CA LYS A 68 -15.83 7.63 -16.09
C LYS A 68 -16.79 8.71 -15.56
N ARG A 69 -17.20 9.62 -16.46
CA ARG A 69 -18.28 10.58 -16.20
C ARG A 69 -19.59 9.84 -15.91
N LYS A 70 -20.42 10.37 -15.01
CA LYS A 70 -21.83 9.93 -14.87
C LYS A 70 -22.62 10.47 -16.07
N LYS A 71 -23.29 9.58 -16.81
CA LYS A 71 -24.21 9.97 -17.89
C LYS A 71 -25.57 10.36 -17.31
N ASN A 72 -26.22 11.32 -17.95
CA ASN A 72 -27.60 11.68 -17.61
C ASN A 72 -28.57 10.62 -18.16
N PRO A 73 -29.76 10.44 -17.56
CA PRO A 73 -30.76 9.46 -18.03
C PRO A 73 -31.15 9.64 -19.50
N ASP A 74 -31.17 10.90 -19.98
CA ASP A 74 -31.56 11.25 -21.35
C ASP A 74 -30.43 11.07 -22.37
N GLU A 75 -29.23 10.70 -21.93
CA GLU A 75 -28.06 10.59 -22.80
C GLU A 75 -28.10 9.26 -23.58
N LYS A 76 -28.66 9.30 -24.81
CA LYS A 76 -28.77 8.13 -25.69
C LYS A 76 -27.40 7.49 -25.98
N LEU A 77 -27.29 6.18 -25.76
CA LEU A 77 -26.16 5.38 -26.22
C LEU A 77 -26.23 5.26 -27.75
N SER A 78 -25.46 6.08 -28.46
CA SER A 78 -25.13 5.76 -29.85
C SER A 78 -24.17 4.57 -29.84
N THR A 79 -24.72 3.37 -29.95
CA THR A 79 -23.94 2.21 -30.38
C THR A 79 -23.59 2.48 -31.83
N LYS A 80 -22.38 2.99 -32.07
CA LYS A 80 -21.87 3.09 -33.44
C LYS A 80 -21.69 1.66 -33.94
N THR A 81 -22.64 1.17 -34.74
CA THR A 81 -22.45 -0.10 -35.43
C THR A 81 -21.30 0.09 -36.42
N ASN A 82 -20.39 -0.88 -36.46
CA ASN A 82 -19.29 -0.82 -37.41
C ASN A 82 -19.85 -1.08 -38.82
N CYS A 83 -19.84 -0.05 -39.67
CA CYS A 83 -20.17 -0.15 -41.07
C CYS A 83 -18.91 -0.42 -41.91
N CYS A 84 -19.05 -1.19 -42.98
CA CYS A 84 -17.98 -1.45 -43.91
C CYS A 84 -17.61 -0.17 -44.69
N GLY A 85 -16.34 0.25 -44.64
CA GLY A 85 -15.88 1.43 -45.37
C GLY A 85 -15.94 1.34 -46.91
N ARG A 86 -16.14 0.14 -47.48
CA ARG A 86 -16.25 -0.05 -48.95
C ARG A 86 -17.70 -0.03 -49.45
N CYS A 87 -18.62 -0.72 -48.79
CA CYS A 87 -20.01 -0.85 -49.24
C CYS A 87 -21.05 -0.20 -48.30
N GLY A 88 -20.61 0.36 -47.17
CA GLY A 88 -21.48 1.01 -46.18
C GLY A 88 -22.33 0.07 -45.32
N GLN A 89 -22.34 -1.23 -45.60
CA GLN A 89 -23.19 -2.19 -44.89
C GLN A 89 -22.59 -2.59 -43.53
N GLU A 90 -23.47 -2.82 -42.56
CA GLU A 90 -23.11 -3.30 -41.23
C GLU A 90 -22.72 -4.80 -41.25
N GLY A 91 -22.10 -5.27 -40.17
CA GLY A 91 -21.84 -6.70 -39.95
C GLY A 91 -20.52 -7.24 -40.54
N HIS A 92 -19.76 -6.43 -41.27
CA HIS A 92 -18.44 -6.80 -41.75
C HIS A 92 -17.51 -5.59 -41.90
N ASN A 93 -16.21 -5.83 -42.04
CA ASN A 93 -15.23 -4.77 -42.24
C ASN A 93 -14.74 -4.72 -43.69
N ILE A 94 -13.94 -3.71 -44.03
CA ILE A 94 -13.39 -3.55 -45.38
C ILE A 94 -12.56 -4.76 -45.86
N ARG A 95 -11.96 -5.52 -44.94
CA ARG A 95 -11.10 -6.68 -45.28
C ARG A 95 -11.93 -7.90 -45.70
N THR A 96 -13.15 -8.04 -45.18
CA THR A 96 -14.06 -9.16 -45.49
C THR A 96 -15.18 -8.77 -46.44
N CYS A 97 -15.09 -7.60 -47.09
CA CYS A 97 -16.12 -7.10 -47.98
C CYS A 97 -16.07 -7.78 -49.36
N THR A 98 -17.19 -8.40 -49.75
CA THR A 98 -17.38 -9.06 -51.05
C THR A 98 -17.96 -8.14 -52.13
N PHE A 99 -18.14 -6.85 -51.84
CA PHE A 99 -18.61 -5.88 -52.82
C PHE A 99 -17.50 -5.53 -53.82
N PHE A 100 -17.77 -5.75 -55.11
CA PHE A 100 -16.92 -5.37 -56.22
C PHE A 100 -17.56 -4.20 -56.96
N PRO A 101 -16.94 -3.00 -56.99
CA PRO A 101 -17.44 -1.90 -57.78
C PRO A 101 -17.36 -2.27 -59.27
N LYS A 102 -18.47 -2.13 -60.00
CA LYS A 102 -18.45 -2.22 -61.46
C LYS A 102 -17.83 -0.94 -61.98
N ASN A 103 -16.74 -1.04 -62.75
CA ASN A 103 -16.18 0.10 -63.45
C ASN A 103 -17.16 0.49 -64.57
N SER A 104 -17.68 1.71 -64.52
CA SER A 104 -18.33 2.38 -65.66
C SER A 104 -17.29 3.04 -66.55
#